data_AF-A0A9E5FFM1-F1
#
_entry.id   AF-A0A9E5FFM1-F1
#
_cell.length_a   1.000
_cell.length_b   1.000
_cell.length_c   1.000
_cell.angle_alpha   90.00
_cell.angle_beta   90.00
_cell.angle_gamma   90.00
#
_symmetry.space_group_name_H-M   'P 1'
#
loop_
_entity.id
_entity.type
_entity.pdbx_description
1 polymer ?
#
loop_
_entity_poly.entity_id
_entity_poly.type
_entity_poly.pdbx_seq_one_letter_code
_entity_poly.pdbx_strand_id
1 'polypeptide(L)'
;MNVIRPEDCPDSLQLTDAIDIAYGSVLGEVIRRLQSGISVLIECEKDLGIPVLVSLRARLKALQPPITTRVIAGRPAAGSDGGPPVSMTTAMYRELMTFVLNPGDNLPVLQHLDLLTSGIGGGVTDLGRDVVNLLYQDPSRVWLAFADPSLPLPEMVANAFPHRVSLLGVPREQIRRLITRSECRKLGAVVPVAQLYKYVSGVNAARLRRLLSAIQGPDLPVSPEAAYRQLRQATLTGALSIPTVDLDRDIGGYDDLKRKIRKEILDILSRRDRVTDDGLTKDLESLLPRGLIFWGPPGTGKTLFAKALASA
;
A
#
# COMPACT_ATOMS: atom_id res chain seq x y z
N MET A 1 -2.28 -24.60 2.58
CA MET A 1 -1.06 -24.62 1.72
C MET A 1 -0.14 -23.44 2.09
N ASN A 2 0.93 -23.65 2.87
CA ASN A 2 1.72 -22.56 3.48
C ASN A 2 3.19 -22.49 2.99
N VAL A 3 3.48 -23.18 1.89
CA VAL A 3 4.80 -23.24 1.25
C VAL A 3 4.69 -22.91 -0.23
N ILE A 4 5.76 -22.36 -0.79
CA ILE A 4 5.90 -22.02 -2.20
C ILE A 4 6.92 -22.98 -2.79
N ARG A 5 6.56 -23.59 -3.92
CA ARG A 5 7.44 -24.49 -4.66
C ARG A 5 7.69 -23.94 -6.07
N PRO A 6 8.88 -24.13 -6.65
CA PRO A 6 9.21 -23.58 -7.97
C PRO A 6 8.26 -24.01 -9.09
N GLU A 7 7.67 -25.21 -8.99
CA GLU A 7 6.69 -25.74 -9.95
C GLU A 7 5.37 -24.95 -9.98
N ASP A 8 4.98 -24.34 -8.85
CA ASP A 8 3.74 -23.58 -8.70
C ASP A 8 3.92 -22.09 -9.08
N CYS A 9 5.16 -21.65 -9.30
CA CYS A 9 5.50 -20.26 -9.58
C CYS A 9 5.47 -19.94 -11.10
N PRO A 10 5.05 -18.72 -11.48
CA PRO A 10 5.16 -18.24 -12.85
C PRO A 10 6.63 -18.09 -13.28
N ASP A 11 6.92 -18.28 -14.57
CA ASP A 11 8.27 -18.14 -15.11
C ASP A 11 8.77 -16.69 -15.12
N SER A 12 7.86 -15.76 -15.44
CA SER A 12 8.13 -14.32 -15.42
C SER A 12 6.91 -13.58 -14.90
N LEU A 13 7.12 -12.38 -14.37
CA LEU A 13 6.05 -11.56 -13.84
C LEU A 13 6.35 -10.10 -14.10
N GLN A 14 5.50 -9.45 -14.91
CA GLN A 14 5.59 -8.01 -15.13
C GLN A 14 5.04 -7.24 -13.94
N LEU A 15 5.44 -5.96 -13.81
CA LEU A 15 4.95 -5.12 -12.72
C LEU A 15 3.42 -4.96 -12.75
N THR A 16 2.82 -4.81 -13.93
CA THR A 16 1.37 -4.70 -14.11
C THR A 16 0.64 -5.94 -13.59
N ASP A 17 1.13 -7.12 -13.94
CA ASP A 17 0.56 -8.39 -13.48
C ASP A 17 0.67 -8.52 -11.96
N ALA A 18 1.80 -8.10 -11.40
CA ALA A 18 2.01 -8.08 -9.95
C ALA A 18 1.03 -7.15 -9.23
N ILE A 19 0.73 -5.97 -9.79
CA ILE A 19 -0.29 -5.06 -9.26
C ILE A 19 -1.68 -5.72 -9.31
N ASP A 20 -2.01 -6.37 -10.42
CA ASP A 20 -3.31 -7.01 -10.60
C ASP A 20 -3.50 -8.22 -9.67
N ILE A 21 -2.45 -9.00 -9.45
CA ILE A 21 -2.44 -10.10 -8.47
C ILE A 21 -2.58 -9.57 -7.05
N ALA A 22 -1.82 -8.53 -6.69
CA ALA A 22 -1.77 -8.02 -5.33
C ALA A 22 -3.06 -7.28 -4.92
N TYR A 23 -3.63 -6.47 -5.84
CA TYR A 23 -4.67 -5.51 -5.51
C TYR A 23 -5.94 -5.66 -6.35
N GLY A 24 -6.05 -6.68 -7.21
CA GLY A 24 -7.14 -6.79 -8.17
C GLY A 24 -8.55 -6.78 -7.56
N SER A 25 -8.74 -7.35 -6.37
CA SER A 25 -10.02 -7.28 -5.64
C SER A 25 -10.37 -5.85 -5.22
N VAL A 26 -9.39 -5.14 -4.68
CA VAL A 26 -9.49 -3.76 -4.23
C VAL A 26 -9.72 -2.82 -5.42
N LEU A 27 -8.97 -2.98 -6.51
CA LEU A 27 -9.17 -2.20 -7.73
C LEU A 27 -10.53 -2.46 -8.36
N GLY A 28 -11.05 -3.69 -8.27
CA GLY A 28 -12.41 -4.01 -8.67
C GLY A 28 -13.47 -3.29 -7.84
N GLU A 29 -13.24 -3.13 -6.54
CA GLU A 29 -14.13 -2.33 -5.67
C GLU A 29 -14.07 -0.85 -6.00
N VAL A 30 -12.87 -0.29 -6.21
CA VAL A 30 -12.69 1.10 -6.68
C VAL A 30 -13.53 1.35 -7.93
N ILE A 31 -13.44 0.47 -8.93
CA ILE A 31 -14.19 0.59 -10.19
C ILE A 31 -15.71 0.56 -9.94
N ARG A 32 -16.20 -0.37 -9.12
CA ARG A 32 -17.63 -0.44 -8.76
C ARG A 32 -18.12 0.87 -8.13
N ARG A 33 -17.32 1.45 -7.24
CA ARG A 33 -17.65 2.72 -6.58
C ARG A 33 -17.70 3.88 -7.56
N LEU A 34 -16.72 3.97 -8.45
CA LEU A 34 -16.70 4.97 -9.52
C LEU A 34 -17.93 4.83 -10.44
N GLN A 35 -18.31 3.60 -10.84
CA GLN A 35 -19.52 3.35 -11.65
C GLN A 35 -20.81 3.73 -10.92
N SER A 36 -20.83 3.62 -9.59
CA SER A 36 -21.98 4.04 -8.76
C SER A 36 -22.03 5.55 -8.47
N GLY A 37 -21.13 6.35 -9.07
CA GLY A 37 -21.10 7.80 -8.85
C GLY A 37 -20.36 8.24 -7.59
N ILE A 38 -19.53 7.37 -6.98
CA ILE A 38 -18.85 7.66 -5.71
C ILE A 38 -17.39 8.01 -5.99
N SER A 39 -16.97 9.20 -5.56
CA SER A 39 -15.57 9.64 -5.61
C SER A 39 -14.67 8.77 -4.72
N VAL A 40 -13.51 8.41 -5.24
CA VAL A 40 -12.57 7.49 -4.58
C VAL A 40 -11.21 8.15 -4.37
N LEU A 41 -10.69 8.03 -3.14
CA LEU A 41 -9.31 8.36 -2.81
C LEU A 41 -8.51 7.06 -2.60
N ILE A 42 -7.40 6.92 -3.32
CA ILE A 42 -6.44 5.84 -3.17
C ILE A 42 -5.20 6.37 -2.45
N GLU A 43 -4.94 5.87 -1.26
CA GLU A 43 -3.74 6.17 -0.48
C GLU A 43 -2.68 5.11 -0.77
N CYS A 44 -1.54 5.53 -1.32
CA CYS A 44 -0.43 4.62 -1.61
C CYS A 44 0.91 5.34 -1.64
N GLU A 45 2.00 4.62 -1.37
CA GLU A 45 3.35 5.16 -1.54
C GLU A 45 3.60 5.59 -3.00
N LYS A 46 4.45 6.62 -3.21
CA LYS A 46 4.70 7.20 -4.55
C LYS A 46 5.11 6.20 -5.63
N ASP A 47 5.85 5.16 -5.25
CA ASP A 47 6.33 4.16 -6.20
C ASP A 47 5.23 3.21 -6.71
N LEU A 48 4.07 3.22 -6.06
CA LEU A 48 2.90 2.42 -6.40
C LEU A 48 1.85 3.17 -7.23
N GLY A 49 1.75 4.49 -7.09
CA GLY A 49 0.69 5.31 -7.69
C GLY A 49 0.57 5.15 -9.22
N ILE A 50 1.68 5.28 -9.96
CA ILE A 50 1.67 5.14 -11.43
C ILE A 50 1.28 3.70 -11.86
N PRO A 51 1.92 2.63 -11.34
CA PRO A 51 1.52 1.26 -11.67
C PRO A 51 0.04 0.95 -11.42
N VAL A 52 -0.50 1.39 -10.28
CA VAL A 52 -1.93 1.23 -9.95
C VAL A 52 -2.82 2.01 -10.91
N LEU A 53 -2.46 3.25 -11.23
CA LEU A 53 -3.20 4.05 -12.20
C LEU A 53 -3.22 3.40 -13.59
N VAL A 54 -2.10 2.84 -14.05
CA VAL A 54 -2.03 2.14 -15.34
C VAL A 54 -2.98 0.94 -15.36
N SER A 55 -2.95 0.09 -14.31
CA SER A 55 -3.88 -1.04 -14.20
C SER A 55 -5.34 -0.59 -14.14
N LEU A 56 -5.67 0.40 -13.31
CA LEU A 56 -7.04 0.95 -13.22
C LEU A 56 -7.55 1.49 -14.54
N ARG A 57 -6.73 2.25 -15.27
CA ARG A 57 -7.10 2.80 -16.59
C ARG A 57 -7.38 1.70 -17.61
N ALA A 58 -6.56 0.64 -17.62
CA ALA A 58 -6.78 -0.50 -18.50
C ALA A 58 -8.13 -1.18 -18.19
N ARG A 59 -8.44 -1.37 -16.90
CA ARG A 59 -9.70 -1.96 -16.45
C ARG A 59 -10.92 -1.07 -16.75
N LEU A 60 -10.82 0.25 -16.49
CA LEU A 60 -11.87 1.22 -16.78
C LEU A 60 -12.18 1.31 -18.29
N LYS A 61 -11.16 1.25 -19.13
CA LYS A 61 -11.31 1.22 -20.59
C LYS A 61 -11.95 -0.08 -21.10
N ALA A 62 -11.78 -1.19 -20.38
CA ALA A 62 -12.36 -2.48 -20.73
C ALA A 62 -13.84 -2.65 -20.33
N LEU A 63 -14.42 -1.67 -19.61
CA LEU A 63 -15.83 -1.68 -19.22
C LEU A 63 -16.76 -1.48 -20.42
N GLN A 64 -18.04 -1.84 -20.24
CA GLN A 64 -19.12 -1.61 -21.19
C GLN A 64 -20.26 -0.86 -20.45
N PRO A 65 -20.44 0.45 -20.67
CA PRO A 65 -19.64 1.34 -21.53
C PRO A 65 -18.25 1.66 -20.94
N PRO A 66 -17.25 1.98 -21.78
CA PRO A 66 -15.90 2.29 -21.34
C PRO A 66 -15.85 3.65 -20.63
N ILE A 67 -15.06 3.73 -19.56
CA ILE A 67 -14.82 5.00 -18.84
C ILE A 67 -13.46 5.54 -19.26
N THR A 68 -13.45 6.68 -19.94
CA THR A 68 -12.21 7.38 -20.30
C THR A 68 -11.76 8.27 -19.15
N THR A 69 -10.45 8.35 -18.94
CA THR A 69 -9.86 9.08 -17.81
C THR A 69 -9.03 10.25 -18.29
N ARG A 70 -9.13 11.40 -17.61
CA ARG A 70 -8.24 12.55 -17.80
C ARG A 70 -7.35 12.72 -16.59
N VAL A 71 -6.05 12.48 -16.77
CA VAL A 71 -5.06 12.56 -15.69
C VAL A 71 -4.60 14.00 -15.51
N ILE A 72 -4.62 14.46 -14.26
CA ILE A 72 -4.12 15.74 -13.79
C ILE A 72 -2.86 15.43 -12.95
N ALA A 73 -1.70 15.75 -13.52
CA ALA A 73 -0.39 15.36 -12.98
C ALA A 73 0.64 16.50 -13.02
N GLY A 74 0.28 17.66 -13.59
CA GLY A 74 1.17 18.82 -13.67
C GLY A 74 2.38 18.54 -14.52
N ARG A 75 2.18 17.84 -15.64
CA ARG A 75 3.26 17.60 -16.57
C ARG A 75 3.60 18.93 -17.24
N PRO A 76 4.90 19.26 -17.39
CA PRO A 76 5.27 20.43 -18.16
C PRO A 76 4.66 20.29 -19.57
N ALA A 77 3.97 21.34 -20.04
CA ALA A 77 3.37 21.33 -21.36
C ALA A 77 4.48 21.09 -22.40
N ALA A 78 4.36 20.04 -23.20
CA ALA A 78 5.26 19.81 -24.32
C ALA A 78 5.13 20.99 -25.28
N GLY A 79 6.16 21.84 -25.35
CA GLY A 79 6.19 23.04 -26.20
C GLY A 79 6.19 24.39 -25.49
N SER A 80 6.40 24.47 -24.16
CA SER A 80 6.69 25.75 -23.52
C SER A 80 8.16 26.16 -23.73
N ASP A 81 8.52 26.47 -24.98
CA ASP A 81 9.81 27.11 -25.29
C ASP A 81 9.81 28.53 -24.70
N GLY A 82 10.69 28.76 -23.71
CA GLY A 82 11.09 30.11 -23.26
C GLY A 82 10.47 30.67 -21.98
N GLY A 83 9.56 29.96 -21.32
CA GLY A 83 9.01 30.39 -20.01
C GLY A 83 9.84 29.89 -18.81
N PRO A 84 9.84 30.60 -17.66
CA PRO A 84 10.46 30.08 -16.45
C PRO A 84 9.83 28.74 -16.03
N PRO A 85 10.61 27.80 -15.48
CA PRO A 85 10.10 26.51 -15.06
C PRO A 85 8.99 26.69 -14.02
N VAL A 86 7.81 26.15 -14.34
CA VAL A 86 6.64 26.21 -13.46
C VAL A 86 6.70 25.05 -12.48
N SER A 87 6.40 25.31 -11.20
CA SER A 87 6.25 24.23 -10.21
C SER A 87 5.18 23.23 -10.65
N MET A 88 5.44 21.93 -10.40
CA MET A 88 4.48 20.86 -10.68
C MET A 88 3.10 21.12 -10.06
N THR A 89 3.05 21.63 -8.83
CA THR A 89 1.77 21.94 -8.15
C THR A 89 0.99 23.05 -8.85
N THR A 90 1.68 24.06 -9.38
CA THR A 90 1.06 25.12 -10.18
C THR A 90 0.58 24.60 -11.54
N ALA A 91 1.35 23.71 -12.19
CA ALA A 91 0.93 23.07 -13.43
C ALA A 91 -0.30 22.17 -13.21
N MET A 92 -0.32 21.37 -12.14
CA MET A 92 -1.46 20.56 -11.74
C MET A 92 -2.70 21.41 -11.48
N TYR A 93 -2.55 22.53 -10.75
CA TYR A 93 -3.66 23.44 -10.48
C TYR A 93 -4.24 24.02 -11.78
N ARG A 94 -3.40 24.45 -12.72
CA ARG A 94 -3.86 24.93 -14.04
C ARG A 94 -4.58 23.84 -14.84
N GLU A 95 -4.07 22.61 -14.84
CA GLU A 95 -4.72 21.46 -15.46
C GLU A 95 -6.10 21.18 -14.85
N LEU A 96 -6.21 21.25 -13.52
CA LEU A 96 -7.48 21.08 -12.78
C LEU A 96 -8.46 22.19 -13.12
N MET A 97 -8.05 23.47 -13.07
CA MET A 97 -8.90 24.59 -13.46
C MET A 97 -9.41 24.43 -14.90
N THR A 98 -8.52 24.09 -15.83
CA THR A 98 -8.87 23.88 -17.24
C THR A 98 -9.89 22.74 -17.39
N PHE A 99 -9.73 21.67 -16.61
CA PHE A 99 -10.69 20.57 -16.58
C PHE A 99 -12.05 21.04 -16.04
N VAL A 100 -12.10 21.74 -14.91
CA VAL A 100 -13.37 22.17 -14.32
C VAL A 100 -14.13 23.13 -15.23
N LEU A 101 -13.42 23.98 -15.99
CA LEU A 101 -14.02 24.85 -17.00
C LEU A 101 -14.53 24.08 -18.23
N ASN A 102 -13.89 22.96 -18.59
CA ASN A 102 -14.24 22.13 -19.74
C ASN A 102 -14.20 20.63 -19.37
N PRO A 103 -15.17 20.15 -18.58
CA PRO A 103 -15.06 18.85 -17.91
C PRO A 103 -15.14 17.67 -18.89
N GLY A 104 -15.99 17.77 -19.91
CA GLY A 104 -16.33 16.63 -20.76
C GLY A 104 -16.81 15.41 -19.96
N ASP A 105 -16.79 14.24 -20.60
CA ASP A 105 -17.28 12.98 -20.02
C ASP A 105 -16.18 12.15 -19.35
N ASN A 106 -14.94 12.65 -19.32
CA ASN A 106 -13.82 11.90 -18.77
C ASN A 106 -13.86 11.92 -17.24
N LEU A 107 -13.52 10.78 -16.61
CA LEU A 107 -13.24 10.70 -15.19
C LEU A 107 -11.93 11.47 -14.88
N PRO A 108 -11.96 12.57 -14.10
CA PRO A 108 -10.75 13.24 -13.68
C PRO A 108 -9.97 12.39 -12.68
N VAL A 109 -8.65 12.32 -12.89
CA VAL A 109 -7.73 11.60 -12.01
C VAL A 109 -6.66 12.54 -11.46
N LEU A 110 -6.70 12.83 -10.17
CA LEU A 110 -5.71 13.66 -9.48
C LEU A 110 -4.56 12.77 -8.97
N GLN A 111 -3.38 12.85 -9.58
CA GLN A 111 -2.28 11.93 -9.27
C GLN A 111 -1.57 12.23 -7.94
N HIS A 112 -1.56 13.48 -7.49
CA HIS A 112 -0.83 13.94 -6.30
C HIS A 112 -1.66 14.95 -5.51
N LEU A 113 -2.79 14.50 -4.94
CA LEU A 113 -3.72 15.37 -4.20
C LEU A 113 -3.07 15.93 -2.93
N ASP A 114 -2.23 15.14 -2.27
CA ASP A 114 -1.41 15.52 -1.12
C ASP A 114 -0.55 16.74 -1.43
N LEU A 115 0.18 16.74 -2.55
CA LEU A 115 1.06 17.87 -2.91
C LEU A 115 0.29 19.15 -3.27
N LEU A 116 -0.95 19.00 -3.74
CA LEU A 116 -1.83 20.13 -4.05
C LEU A 116 -2.43 20.80 -2.81
N THR A 117 -2.57 20.07 -1.70
CA THR A 117 -3.43 20.51 -0.59
C THR A 117 -2.72 20.54 0.76
N SER A 118 -1.67 19.75 0.95
CA SER A 118 -0.93 19.70 2.20
C SER A 118 0.00 20.91 2.35
N GLY A 119 -0.19 21.66 3.44
CA GLY A 119 0.70 22.72 3.90
C GLY A 119 1.60 22.27 5.06
N ILE A 120 2.52 23.15 5.47
CA ILE A 120 3.39 22.92 6.62
C ILE A 120 2.52 22.71 7.87
N GLY A 121 2.77 21.64 8.63
CA GLY A 121 2.04 21.33 9.87
C GLY A 121 0.62 20.80 9.67
N GLY A 122 0.24 20.36 8.46
CA GLY A 122 -1.09 19.79 8.18
C GLY A 122 -2.18 20.83 7.93
N GLY A 123 -1.84 22.12 7.85
CA GLY A 123 -2.75 23.18 7.44
C GLY A 123 -3.04 23.15 5.92
N VAL A 124 -4.09 23.84 5.50
CA VAL A 124 -4.44 24.04 4.08
C VAL A 124 -3.68 25.26 3.55
N THR A 125 -2.96 25.10 2.44
CA THR A 125 -2.33 26.23 1.72
C THR A 125 -3.39 27.06 0.98
N ASP A 126 -3.08 28.27 0.53
CA ASP A 126 -4.02 29.05 -0.30
C ASP A 126 -4.41 28.28 -1.57
N LEU A 127 -3.44 27.64 -2.23
CA LEU A 127 -3.68 26.70 -3.34
C LEU A 127 -4.61 25.55 -2.93
N GLY A 128 -4.42 24.99 -1.73
CA GLY A 128 -5.25 23.92 -1.21
C GLY A 128 -6.70 24.35 -0.99
N ARG A 129 -6.95 25.60 -0.58
CA ARG A 129 -8.31 26.15 -0.45
C ARG A 129 -8.98 26.28 -1.81
N ASP A 130 -8.24 26.73 -2.81
CA ASP A 130 -8.74 26.81 -4.18
C ASP A 130 -9.06 25.41 -4.74
N VAL A 131 -8.20 24.42 -4.49
CA VAL A 131 -8.44 23.02 -4.88
C VAL A 131 -9.70 22.47 -4.20
N VAL A 132 -9.92 22.75 -2.91
CA VAL A 132 -11.18 22.40 -2.23
C VAL A 132 -12.36 23.00 -2.98
N ASN A 133 -12.34 24.31 -3.26
CA ASN A 133 -13.43 24.96 -3.99
C ASN A 133 -13.71 24.30 -5.35
N LEU A 134 -12.66 23.95 -6.10
CA LEU A 134 -12.79 23.27 -7.40
C LEU A 134 -13.37 21.86 -7.27
N LEU A 135 -13.03 21.11 -6.21
CA LEU A 135 -13.58 19.76 -5.97
C LEU A 135 -15.08 19.79 -5.69
N TYR A 136 -15.57 20.81 -4.97
CA TYR A 136 -16.98 20.96 -4.61
C TYR A 136 -17.81 21.77 -5.62
N GLN A 137 -17.19 22.34 -6.64
CA GLN A 137 -17.87 23.19 -7.64
C GLN A 137 -18.98 22.45 -8.41
N ASP A 138 -18.77 21.17 -8.71
CA ASP A 138 -19.75 20.28 -9.33
C ASP A 138 -19.99 19.07 -8.41
N PRO A 139 -21.04 19.10 -7.56
CA PRO A 139 -21.33 18.00 -6.63
C PRO A 139 -21.69 16.68 -7.30
N SER A 140 -22.04 16.69 -8.58
CA SER A 140 -22.33 15.48 -9.36
C SER A 140 -21.06 14.84 -9.94
N ARG A 141 -19.92 15.54 -9.86
CA ARG A 141 -18.65 15.07 -10.40
C ARG A 141 -18.08 13.94 -9.56
N VAL A 142 -17.78 12.84 -10.23
CA VAL A 142 -17.00 11.74 -9.66
C VAL A 142 -15.52 12.04 -9.84
N TRP A 143 -14.76 11.94 -8.75
CA TRP A 143 -13.32 12.13 -8.74
C TRP A 143 -12.59 10.83 -8.40
N LEU A 144 -11.46 10.59 -9.06
CA LEU A 144 -10.47 9.63 -8.60
C LEU A 144 -9.22 10.41 -8.18
N ALA A 145 -8.71 10.16 -6.97
CA ALA A 145 -7.50 10.81 -6.50
C ALA A 145 -6.52 9.82 -5.89
N PHE A 146 -5.24 10.18 -5.95
CA PHE A 146 -4.14 9.50 -5.29
C PHE A 146 -3.49 10.45 -4.29
N ALA A 147 -3.13 9.91 -3.14
CA ALA A 147 -2.39 10.63 -2.12
C ALA A 147 -1.33 9.73 -1.48
N ASP A 148 -0.18 10.32 -1.14
CA ASP A 148 0.81 9.62 -0.33
C ASP A 148 0.41 9.66 1.15
N PRO A 149 0.31 8.51 1.84
CA PRO A 149 -0.07 8.44 3.24
C PRO A 149 0.92 9.14 4.19
N SER A 150 2.14 9.41 3.73
CA SER A 150 3.16 10.17 4.48
C SER A 150 2.80 11.65 4.62
N LEU A 151 1.91 12.17 3.77
CA LEU A 151 1.52 13.57 3.69
C LEU A 151 0.05 13.72 4.07
N PRO A 152 -0.26 14.23 5.27
CA PRO A 152 -1.64 14.29 5.73
C PRO A 152 -2.48 15.23 4.86
N LEU A 153 -3.67 14.75 4.49
CA LEU A 153 -4.66 15.53 3.78
C LEU A 153 -5.55 16.32 4.75
N PRO A 154 -5.88 17.58 4.44
CA PRO A 154 -6.91 18.30 5.18
C PRO A 154 -8.27 17.59 5.14
N GLU A 155 -9.03 17.62 6.23
CA GLU A 155 -10.33 16.93 6.32
C GLU A 155 -11.31 17.35 5.21
N MET A 156 -11.36 18.64 4.88
CA MET A 156 -12.25 19.16 3.82
C MET A 156 -11.96 18.52 2.46
N VAL A 157 -10.68 18.29 2.15
CA VAL A 157 -10.22 17.61 0.93
C VAL A 157 -10.58 16.14 0.99
N ALA A 158 -10.26 15.49 2.11
CA ALA A 158 -10.52 14.07 2.28
C ALA A 158 -12.04 13.75 2.23
N ASN A 159 -12.90 14.67 2.69
CA ASN A 159 -14.35 14.53 2.68
C ASN A 159 -14.97 14.62 1.28
N ALA A 160 -14.26 15.17 0.30
CA ALA A 160 -14.67 15.13 -1.10
C ALA A 160 -14.61 13.70 -1.69
N PHE A 161 -14.02 12.75 -0.96
CA PHE A 161 -13.85 11.35 -1.36
C PHE A 161 -14.48 10.42 -0.31
N PRO A 162 -15.79 10.09 -0.45
CA PRO A 162 -16.49 9.26 0.52
C PRO A 162 -15.93 7.84 0.62
N HIS A 163 -15.37 7.31 -0.47
CA HIS A 163 -14.74 6.00 -0.46
C HIS A 163 -13.21 6.16 -0.45
N ARG A 164 -12.56 5.54 0.53
CA ARG A 164 -11.10 5.59 0.69
C ARG A 164 -10.54 4.19 0.74
N VAL A 165 -9.41 4.00 0.06
CA VAL A 165 -8.73 2.72 -0.05
C VAL A 165 -7.25 2.95 0.20
N SER A 166 -6.64 2.12 1.05
CA SER A 166 -5.22 2.20 1.37
C SER A 166 -4.46 0.99 0.82
N LEU A 167 -3.42 1.23 0.02
CA LEU A 167 -2.57 0.24 -0.64
C LEU A 167 -1.14 0.30 -0.06
N LEU A 168 -0.97 -0.15 1.18
CA LEU A 168 0.30 -0.06 1.91
C LEU A 168 1.21 -1.27 1.74
N GLY A 169 0.63 -2.48 1.64
CA GLY A 169 1.39 -3.71 1.59
C GLY A 169 0.68 -4.79 0.78
N VAL A 170 1.39 -5.86 0.45
CA VAL A 170 0.82 -7.01 -0.24
C VAL A 170 0.02 -7.91 0.73
N PRO A 171 -1.23 -8.28 0.41
CA PRO A 171 -1.97 -9.29 1.17
C PRO A 171 -1.24 -10.63 1.21
N ARG A 172 -1.16 -11.26 2.39
CA ARG A 172 -0.31 -12.44 2.63
C ARG A 172 -0.63 -13.60 1.69
N GLU A 173 -1.89 -13.79 1.36
CA GLU A 173 -2.40 -14.82 0.45
C GLU A 173 -1.96 -14.61 -1.02
N GLN A 174 -1.64 -13.38 -1.40
CA GLN A 174 -1.18 -13.04 -2.76
C GLN A 174 0.34 -13.14 -2.90
N ILE A 175 1.11 -13.07 -1.80
CA ILE A 175 2.59 -13.08 -1.85
C ILE A 175 3.12 -14.27 -2.64
N ARG A 176 2.55 -15.47 -2.45
CA ARG A 176 2.98 -16.68 -3.17
C ARG A 176 2.90 -16.55 -4.70
N ARG A 177 1.96 -15.74 -5.19
CA ARG A 177 1.70 -15.53 -6.63
C ARG A 177 2.59 -14.42 -7.21
N LEU A 178 3.37 -13.72 -6.38
CA LEU A 178 4.24 -12.62 -6.78
C LEU A 178 5.71 -13.03 -6.89
N ILE A 179 6.02 -14.32 -6.74
CA ILE A 179 7.37 -14.86 -6.80
C ILE A 179 7.52 -15.66 -8.09
N THR A 180 8.56 -15.38 -8.86
CA THR A 180 8.86 -16.16 -10.06
C THR A 180 9.54 -17.49 -9.73
N ARG A 181 9.54 -18.43 -10.67
CA ARG A 181 10.24 -19.71 -10.53
C ARG A 181 11.71 -19.53 -10.18
N SER A 182 12.40 -18.60 -10.83
CA SER A 182 13.82 -18.34 -10.55
C SER A 182 14.04 -17.73 -9.15
N GLU A 183 13.20 -16.79 -8.74
CA GLU A 183 13.27 -16.22 -7.39
C GLU A 183 12.99 -17.25 -6.31
N CYS A 184 12.03 -18.14 -6.55
CA CYS A 184 11.72 -19.24 -5.64
C CYS A 184 12.94 -20.16 -5.47
N ARG A 185 13.62 -20.54 -6.56
CA ARG A 185 14.83 -21.38 -6.50
C ARG A 185 15.95 -20.74 -5.69
N LYS A 186 16.16 -19.42 -5.85
CA LYS A 186 17.13 -18.65 -5.05
C LYS A 186 16.78 -18.58 -3.55
N LEU A 187 15.48 -18.60 -3.23
CA LEU A 187 14.96 -18.62 -1.86
C LEU A 187 14.93 -20.03 -1.25
N GLY A 188 15.17 -21.08 -2.04
CA GLY A 188 15.27 -22.47 -1.60
C GLY A 188 14.34 -23.43 -2.36
N ALA A 189 14.48 -24.73 -2.09
CA ALA A 189 13.64 -25.76 -2.73
C ALA A 189 12.17 -25.68 -2.31
N VAL A 190 11.92 -25.28 -1.07
CA VAL A 190 10.59 -25.05 -0.50
C VAL A 190 10.67 -23.79 0.34
N VAL A 191 9.85 -22.79 0.02
CA VAL A 191 9.89 -21.49 0.68
C VAL A 191 8.67 -21.35 1.59
N PRO A 192 8.83 -21.31 2.92
CA PRO A 192 7.71 -21.05 3.83
C PRO A 192 7.22 -19.61 3.66
N VAL A 193 5.92 -19.43 3.38
CA VAL A 193 5.34 -18.08 3.20
C VAL A 193 5.53 -17.23 4.46
N ALA A 194 5.39 -17.83 5.64
CA ALA A 194 5.60 -17.17 6.92
C ALA A 194 7.03 -16.66 7.10
N GLN A 195 8.03 -17.41 6.64
CA GLN A 195 9.44 -16.99 6.74
C GLN A 195 9.70 -15.80 5.83
N LEU A 196 9.24 -15.86 4.58
CA LEU A 196 9.37 -14.75 3.64
C LEU A 196 8.64 -13.50 4.15
N TYR A 197 7.43 -13.65 4.70
CA TYR A 197 6.61 -12.56 5.20
C TYR A 197 7.35 -11.71 6.25
N LYS A 198 8.17 -12.31 7.11
CA LYS A 198 8.99 -11.58 8.11
C LYS A 198 9.91 -10.53 7.51
N TYR A 199 10.33 -10.72 6.27
CA TYR A 199 11.25 -9.80 5.59
C TYR A 199 10.51 -8.79 4.71
N VAL A 200 9.33 -9.13 4.21
CA VAL A 200 8.59 -8.32 3.23
C VAL A 200 7.30 -7.71 3.78
N SER A 201 7.01 -7.88 5.07
CA SER A 201 5.85 -7.28 5.73
C SER A 201 5.88 -5.75 5.60
N GLY A 202 4.76 -5.16 5.21
CA GLY A 202 4.64 -3.72 4.97
C GLY A 202 5.20 -3.25 3.63
N VAL A 203 5.83 -4.13 2.84
CA VAL A 203 6.31 -3.77 1.51
C VAL A 203 5.17 -3.87 0.50
N ASN A 204 4.99 -2.83 -0.31
CA ASN A 204 4.02 -2.82 -1.40
C ASN A 204 4.46 -3.71 -2.59
N ALA A 205 3.53 -4.08 -3.46
CA ALA A 205 3.81 -4.98 -4.59
C ALA A 205 4.92 -4.49 -5.53
N ALA A 206 5.00 -3.19 -5.81
CA ALA A 206 6.03 -2.64 -6.69
C ALA A 206 7.43 -2.77 -6.09
N ARG A 207 7.58 -2.41 -4.82
CA ARG A 207 8.84 -2.58 -4.09
C ARG A 207 9.18 -4.05 -3.90
N LEU A 208 8.20 -4.91 -3.57
CA LEU A 208 8.40 -6.36 -3.44
C LEU A 208 8.98 -6.96 -4.73
N ARG A 209 8.42 -6.62 -5.90
CA ARG A 209 8.95 -7.10 -7.19
C ARG A 209 10.38 -6.65 -7.42
N ARG A 210 10.71 -5.39 -7.12
CA ARG A 210 12.09 -4.89 -7.22
C ARG A 210 13.03 -5.68 -6.31
N LEU A 211 12.65 -5.87 -5.04
CA LEU A 211 13.44 -6.63 -4.06
C LEU A 211 13.71 -8.06 -4.51
N LEU A 212 12.66 -8.78 -4.93
CA LEU A 212 12.78 -10.16 -5.40
C LEU A 212 13.64 -10.26 -6.68
N SER A 213 13.41 -9.36 -7.64
CA SER A 213 14.18 -9.33 -8.89
C SER A 213 15.67 -9.01 -8.68
N ALA A 214 15.99 -8.30 -7.59
CA ALA A 214 17.35 -7.91 -7.25
C ALA A 214 18.13 -9.01 -6.51
N ILE A 215 17.48 -10.11 -6.09
CA ILE A 215 18.17 -11.21 -5.41
C ILE A 215 19.21 -11.83 -6.35
N GLN A 216 20.48 -11.69 -5.95
CA GLN A 216 21.62 -12.27 -6.62
C GLN A 216 21.90 -13.67 -6.07
N GLY A 217 22.28 -14.58 -6.97
CA GLY A 217 22.63 -15.95 -6.62
C GLY A 217 22.37 -16.92 -7.77
N PRO A 218 22.96 -18.13 -7.72
CA PRO A 218 22.68 -19.18 -8.69
C PRO A 218 21.19 -19.55 -8.67
N ASP A 219 20.63 -19.91 -9.83
CA ASP A 219 19.25 -20.39 -9.97
C ASP A 219 19.10 -21.85 -9.52
N LEU A 220 19.65 -22.15 -8.35
CA LEU A 220 19.69 -23.47 -7.74
C LEU A 220 19.25 -23.31 -6.28
N PRO A 221 18.58 -24.31 -5.69
CA PRO A 221 18.21 -24.30 -4.27
C PRO A 221 19.46 -24.46 -3.39
N VAL A 222 20.26 -23.40 -3.31
CA VAL A 222 21.38 -23.27 -2.38
C VAL A 222 20.89 -22.55 -1.11
N SER A 223 21.69 -22.57 -0.04
CA SER A 223 21.31 -22.05 1.28
C SER A 223 20.48 -20.76 1.21
N PRO A 224 19.23 -20.76 1.73
CA PRO A 224 18.31 -19.63 1.64
C PRO A 224 18.79 -18.39 2.40
N GLU A 225 19.78 -18.54 3.29
CA GLU A 225 20.28 -17.50 4.18
C GLU A 225 20.87 -16.29 3.44
N ALA A 226 21.49 -16.50 2.27
CA ALA A 226 22.06 -15.40 1.49
C ALA A 226 20.97 -14.51 0.90
N ALA A 227 19.92 -15.11 0.34
CA ALA A 227 18.78 -14.39 -0.23
C ALA A 227 18.00 -13.64 0.86
N TYR A 228 17.73 -14.28 2.01
CA TYR A 228 17.06 -13.60 3.13
C TYR A 228 17.91 -12.48 3.75
N ARG A 229 19.24 -12.60 3.78
CA ARG A 229 20.12 -11.50 4.18
C ARG A 229 20.02 -10.31 3.23
N GLN A 230 20.02 -10.55 1.91
CA GLN A 230 19.84 -9.48 0.91
C GLN A 230 18.49 -8.79 1.07
N LEU A 231 17.40 -9.57 1.21
CA LEU A 231 16.06 -9.03 1.46
C LEU A 231 16.02 -8.15 2.71
N ARG A 232 16.58 -8.65 3.83
CA ARG A 232 16.66 -7.90 5.08
C ARG A 232 17.43 -6.59 4.93
N GLN A 233 18.58 -6.60 4.26
CA GLN A 233 19.38 -5.39 4.05
C GLN A 233 18.63 -4.35 3.20
N ALA A 234 17.90 -4.81 2.18
CA ALA A 234 17.18 -3.94 1.26
C ALA A 234 15.82 -3.44 1.81
N THR A 235 15.25 -4.09 2.82
CA THR A 235 14.01 -3.63 3.47
C THR A 235 14.25 -2.70 4.64
N LEU A 236 15.44 -2.77 5.26
CA LEU A 236 15.85 -1.87 6.35
C LEU A 236 16.13 -0.43 5.90
N THR A 237 16.24 -0.15 4.60
CA THR A 237 16.58 1.18 4.05
C THR A 237 15.36 2.08 3.78
N GLY A 238 14.13 1.64 4.08
CA GLY A 238 12.91 2.43 4.00
C GLY A 238 12.21 2.56 5.36
N ALA A 239 11.35 3.57 5.55
CA ALA A 239 10.69 3.99 6.80
C ALA A 239 9.82 2.92 7.53
N LEU A 240 9.87 1.66 7.13
CA LEU A 240 9.44 0.52 7.92
C LEU A 240 10.58 0.09 8.85
N SER A 241 10.78 0.86 9.92
CA SER A 241 11.44 0.29 11.08
C SER A 241 10.49 -0.77 11.66
N ILE A 242 10.69 -2.04 11.31
CA ILE A 242 10.25 -3.11 12.22
C ILE A 242 10.95 -2.77 13.53
N PRO A 243 10.22 -2.47 14.61
CA PRO A 243 10.86 -2.01 15.82
C PRO A 243 11.86 -3.06 16.30
N THR A 244 13.13 -2.73 16.44
CA THR A 244 14.14 -3.67 16.97
C THR A 244 14.00 -3.84 18.48
N VAL A 245 12.77 -3.75 19.00
CA VAL A 245 12.44 -3.76 20.42
C VAL A 245 11.87 -5.14 20.73
N ASP A 246 12.56 -5.89 21.56
CA ASP A 246 12.15 -7.20 22.03
C ASP A 246 11.23 -7.06 23.26
N LEU A 247 10.10 -7.77 23.24
CA LEU A 247 9.08 -7.68 24.30
C LEU A 247 9.60 -8.14 25.67
N ASP A 248 10.57 -9.03 25.71
CA ASP A 248 11.13 -9.57 26.96
C ASP A 248 12.36 -8.80 27.44
N ARG A 249 13.25 -8.43 26.51
CA ARG A 249 14.52 -7.77 26.83
C ARG A 249 14.38 -6.26 27.00
N ASP A 250 13.58 -5.61 26.17
CA ASP A 250 13.58 -4.15 26.07
C ASP A 250 12.39 -3.48 26.78
N ILE A 251 11.40 -4.26 27.23
CA ILE A 251 10.26 -3.79 28.02
C ILE A 251 10.39 -4.29 29.45
N GLY A 252 10.67 -3.40 30.40
CA GLY A 252 10.64 -3.73 31.84
C GLY A 252 9.21 -3.86 32.38
N GLY A 253 8.97 -4.84 33.25
CA GLY A 253 7.70 -5.04 33.96
C GLY A 253 6.56 -5.55 33.05
N TYR A 254 5.32 -5.24 33.43
CA TYR A 254 4.09 -5.66 32.74
C TYR A 254 3.91 -7.18 32.61
N ASP A 255 4.42 -7.96 33.56
CA ASP A 255 4.45 -9.43 33.45
C ASP A 255 3.07 -10.03 33.21
N ASP A 256 2.05 -9.54 33.92
CA ASP A 256 0.67 -10.01 33.77
C ASP A 256 0.12 -9.72 32.37
N LEU A 257 0.39 -8.52 31.84
CA LEU A 257 -0.02 -8.11 30.50
C LEU A 257 0.72 -8.90 29.42
N LYS A 258 2.03 -9.10 29.57
CA LYS A 258 2.84 -9.92 28.65
C LYS A 258 2.34 -11.37 28.62
N ARG A 259 2.04 -11.95 29.79
CA ARG A 259 1.46 -13.31 29.87
C ARG A 259 0.10 -13.38 29.19
N LYS A 260 -0.76 -12.39 29.41
CA LYS A 260 -2.10 -12.32 28.78
C LYS A 260 -1.99 -12.23 27.26
N ILE A 261 -1.16 -11.31 26.75
CA ILE A 261 -0.93 -11.12 25.31
C ILE A 261 -0.31 -12.37 24.68
N ARG A 262 0.63 -13.05 25.35
CA ARG A 262 1.14 -14.33 24.86
C ARG A 262 0.03 -15.35 24.68
N LYS A 263 -0.76 -15.56 25.72
CA LYS A 263 -1.81 -16.58 25.72
C LYS A 263 -2.95 -16.28 24.73
N GLU A 264 -3.38 -15.03 24.66
CA GLU A 264 -4.56 -14.63 23.91
C GLU A 264 -4.26 -14.18 22.47
N ILE A 265 -3.00 -13.87 22.15
CA ILE A 265 -2.62 -13.34 20.83
C ILE A 265 -1.48 -14.15 20.25
N LEU A 266 -0.29 -14.12 20.86
CA LEU A 266 0.91 -14.70 20.25
C LEU A 266 0.82 -16.22 20.07
N ASP A 267 0.22 -16.93 21.02
CA ASP A 267 -0.01 -18.39 20.94
C ASP A 267 -1.02 -18.73 19.84
N ILE A 268 -2.09 -17.94 19.70
CA ILE A 268 -3.11 -18.14 18.66
C ILE A 268 -2.49 -17.87 17.29
N LEU A 269 -1.74 -16.77 17.13
CA LEU A 269 -1.01 -16.46 15.90
C LEU A 269 0.01 -17.55 15.55
N SER A 270 0.75 -18.04 16.54
CA SER A 270 1.73 -19.12 16.37
C SER A 270 1.07 -20.44 15.94
N ARG A 271 -0.09 -20.78 16.50
CA ARG A 271 -0.88 -21.95 16.08
C ARG A 271 -1.45 -21.76 14.68
N ARG A 272 -2.04 -20.60 14.39
CA ARG A 272 -2.52 -20.22 13.06
C ARG A 272 -1.42 -20.39 12.02
N ASP A 273 -0.20 -19.94 12.31
CA ASP A 273 0.92 -20.04 11.36
C ASP A 273 1.39 -21.49 11.11
N ARG A 274 1.06 -22.44 12.00
CA ARG A 274 1.37 -23.87 11.84
C ARG A 274 0.27 -24.66 11.14
N VAL A 275 -0.97 -24.16 11.16
CA VAL A 275 -2.12 -24.85 10.56
C VAL A 275 -2.14 -24.61 9.05
N THR A 276 -2.54 -25.64 8.30
CA THR A 276 -2.58 -25.61 6.82
C THR A 276 -3.99 -25.64 6.23
N ASP A 277 -4.99 -25.90 7.08
CA ASP A 277 -6.40 -25.98 6.75
C ASP A 277 -7.07 -24.60 6.83
N ASP A 278 -7.81 -24.23 5.78
CA ASP A 278 -8.39 -22.89 5.65
C ASP A 278 -9.57 -22.67 6.61
N GLY A 279 -10.31 -23.74 6.97
CA GLY A 279 -11.40 -23.68 7.94
C GLY A 279 -10.88 -23.40 9.34
N LEU A 280 -9.91 -24.20 9.78
CA LEU A 280 -9.24 -24.04 11.08
C LEU A 280 -8.50 -22.69 11.18
N THR A 281 -7.97 -22.18 10.06
CA THR A 281 -7.34 -20.85 10.05
C THR A 281 -8.37 -19.76 10.36
N LYS A 282 -9.55 -19.79 9.74
CA LYS A 282 -10.64 -18.85 10.02
C LYS A 282 -11.15 -18.96 11.46
N ASP A 283 -11.27 -20.18 11.97
CA ASP A 283 -11.70 -20.41 13.35
C ASP A 283 -10.70 -19.82 14.35
N LEU A 284 -9.39 -20.03 14.12
CA LEU A 284 -8.34 -19.43 14.95
C LEU A 284 -8.30 -17.90 14.85
N GLU A 285 -8.53 -17.34 13.66
CA GLU A 285 -8.63 -15.88 13.48
C GLU A 285 -9.84 -15.29 14.20
N SER A 286 -10.94 -16.03 14.31
CA SER A 286 -12.13 -15.59 15.05
C SER A 286 -11.88 -15.44 16.55
N LEU A 287 -10.88 -16.13 17.09
CA LEU A 287 -10.47 -16.04 18.51
C LEU A 287 -9.61 -14.82 18.80
N LEU A 288 -9.05 -14.17 17.77
CA LEU A 288 -8.21 -12.99 17.96
C LEU A 288 -9.06 -11.77 18.33
N PRO A 289 -8.59 -10.92 19.26
CA PRO A 289 -9.25 -9.67 19.56
C PRO A 289 -9.25 -8.76 18.31
N ARG A 290 -10.38 -8.07 18.07
CA ARG A 290 -10.54 -7.18 16.91
C ARG A 290 -9.62 -5.95 16.95
N GLY A 291 -9.11 -5.61 18.12
CA GLY A 291 -8.16 -4.51 18.32
C GLY A 291 -7.66 -4.46 19.76
N LEU A 292 -6.51 -3.80 19.92
CA LEU A 292 -5.88 -3.54 21.21
C LEU A 292 -5.78 -2.03 21.41
N ILE A 293 -6.23 -1.53 22.56
CA ILE A 293 -6.13 -0.12 22.92
C ILE A 293 -5.19 -0.01 24.11
N PHE A 294 -4.06 0.68 23.90
CA PHE A 294 -3.12 1.02 24.97
C PHE A 294 -3.47 2.40 25.54
N TRP A 295 -3.95 2.44 26.78
CA TRP A 295 -4.37 3.66 27.47
C TRP A 295 -3.56 3.87 28.77
N GLY A 296 -3.27 5.14 29.11
CA GLY A 296 -2.64 5.53 30.37
C GLY A 296 -1.87 6.85 30.29
N PRO A 297 -1.27 7.31 31.40
CA PRO A 297 -0.51 8.57 31.49
C PRO A 297 0.66 8.66 30.50
N PRO A 298 1.06 9.86 30.01
CA PRO A 298 2.24 9.98 29.15
C PRO A 298 3.50 9.42 29.85
N GLY A 299 4.43 8.83 29.09
CA GLY A 299 5.67 8.28 29.64
C GLY A 299 5.61 6.84 30.17
N THR A 300 4.45 6.17 30.19
CA THR A 300 4.36 4.78 30.67
C THR A 300 4.76 3.71 29.64
N GLY A 301 5.45 4.07 28.56
CA GLY A 301 5.97 3.10 27.59
C GLY A 301 4.94 2.44 26.67
N LYS A 302 3.69 2.92 26.58
CA LYS A 302 2.65 2.36 25.69
C LYS A 302 3.07 2.22 24.24
N THR A 303 3.63 3.28 23.66
CA THR A 303 4.11 3.27 22.27
C THR A 303 5.28 2.31 22.10
N LEU A 304 6.16 2.21 23.10
CA LEU A 304 7.30 1.29 23.09
C LEU A 304 6.83 -0.17 23.18
N PHE A 305 5.82 -0.45 24.02
CA PHE A 305 5.19 -1.76 24.14
C PHE A 305 4.49 -2.18 22.85
N ALA A 306 3.72 -1.28 22.22
CA ALA A 306 3.07 -1.54 20.95
C ALA A 306 4.09 -1.86 19.85
N LYS A 307 5.22 -1.13 19.85
CA LYS A 307 6.36 -1.41 18.97
C LYS A 307 6.96 -2.80 19.23
N ALA A 308 7.20 -3.15 20.49
CA ALA A 308 7.76 -4.47 20.84
C ALA A 308 6.81 -5.62 20.47
N LEU A 309 5.50 -5.42 20.65
CA LEU A 309 4.49 -6.40 20.26
C LEU A 309 4.43 -6.61 18.75
N ALA A 310 4.66 -5.56 17.95
CA ALA A 310 4.72 -5.68 16.49
C ALA A 310 5.91 -6.52 15.97
N SER A 311 6.90 -6.77 16.83
CA SER A 311 8.12 -7.53 16.50
C SER A 311 8.17 -8.94 17.09
N ALA A 312 7.23 -9.29 17.97
CA ALA A 312 7.11 -10.60 18.62
C ALA A 312 6.42 -11.63 17.71
#